data_AF-A0A957J9U4-F1
#
_entry.id   AF-A0A957J9U4-F1
#
_cell.length_a   1.000
_cell.length_b   1.000
_cell.length_c   1.000
_cell.angle_alpha   90.00
_cell.angle_beta   90.00
_cell.angle_gamma   90.00
#
_symmetry.space_group_name_H-M   'P 1'
#
loop_
_entity.id
_entity.type
_entity.pdbx_description
1 polymer ?
#
loop_
_entity_poly.entity_id
_entity_poly.type
_entity_poly.pdbx_seq_one_letter_code
_entity_poly.pdbx_strand_id
1 'polypeptide(L)' 'MLEIFSFLFFTALVAVLSWWYTRHDQHATSTGYFLAGRSLTWLVIGGSLLLTNLSTEQLVGLNGGAF' A
#
# COMPACT_ATOMS: atom_id res chain seq x y z
N MET A 1 -11.03 -23.43 4.92
CA MET A 1 -9.64 -23.76 4.48
C MET A 1 -9.19 -22.90 3.31
N LEU A 2 -10.00 -22.69 2.27
CA LEU A 2 -9.64 -21.85 1.12
C LEU A 2 -9.32 -20.39 1.49
N GLU A 3 -10.05 -19.81 2.46
CA GLU A 3 -9.88 -18.42 2.90
C GLU A 3 -8.49 -18.14 3.50
N ILE A 4 -8.04 -19.03 4.40
CA ILE A 4 -6.71 -18.93 5.04
C ILE A 4 -5.62 -19.08 3.98
N PHE A 5 -5.82 -19.98 3.02
CA PHE A 5 -4.90 -20.15 1.90
C PHE A 5 -4.85 -18.89 1.02
N SER A 6 -5.99 -18.31 0.65
CA SER A 6 -6.03 -17.08 -0.14
C SER A 6 -5.42 -15.89 0.60
N PHE A 7 -5.66 -15.78 1.91
CA PHE A 7 -5.07 -14.74 2.75
C PHE A 7 -3.54 -14.85 2.76
N LEU A 8 -3.02 -16.02 3.13
CA LEU A 8 -1.57 -16.26 3.16
C LEU A 8 -0.92 -16.08 1.79
N PHE A 9 -1.58 -16.54 0.72
CA PHE A 9 -1.11 -16.38 -0.65
C PHE A 9 -0.98 -14.90 -1.04
N PHE A 10 -2.04 -14.10 -0.84
CA PHE A 10 -2.00 -12.67 -1.17
C PHE A 10 -0.99 -11.91 -0.32
N THR A 11 -0.93 -12.19 0.98
CA THR A 11 0.06 -11.54 1.87
C THR A 11 1.49 -11.89 1.46
N ALA A 12 1.78 -13.17 1.18
CA ALA A 12 3.10 -13.59 0.73
C ALA A 12 3.45 -12.99 -0.64
N LEU A 13 2.49 -12.92 -1.56
CA LEU A 13 2.66 -12.32 -2.88
C LEU A 13 3.02 -10.84 -2.77
N VAL A 14 2.30 -10.06 -1.96
CA VAL A 14 2.60 -8.64 -1.72
C VAL A 14 3.99 -8.49 -1.07
N ALA A 15 4.33 -9.34 -0.09
CA ALA A 15 5.64 -9.32 0.56
C ALA A 15 6.78 -9.61 -0.44
N VAL A 16 6.61 -10.61 -1.32
CA VAL A 16 7.60 -10.95 -2.35
C VAL A 16 7.71 -9.86 -3.41
N LEU A 17 6.60 -9.30 -3.89
CA LEU A 17 6.61 -8.21 -4.87
C LEU A 17 7.26 -6.95 -4.29
N SER A 18 6.92 -6.59 -3.05
CA SER A 18 7.55 -5.46 -2.35
C SER A 18 9.03 -5.71 -2.18
N TRP A 19 9.43 -6.90 -1.73
CA TRP A 19 10.85 -7.24 -1.58
C TRP A 19 11.58 -7.23 -2.92
N TRP A 20 10.97 -7.75 -3.99
CA TRP A 20 11.59 -7.78 -5.32
C TRP A 20 11.78 -6.39 -5.93
N TYR A 21 10.78 -5.51 -5.79
CA TYR A 21 10.90 -4.12 -6.20
C TYR A 21 11.94 -3.36 -5.37
N THR A 22 11.93 -3.51 -4.05
CA THR A 22 12.88 -2.84 -3.14
C THR A 22 14.31 -3.42 -3.22
N ARG A 23 14.52 -4.64 -3.74
CA ARG A 23 15.84 -5.29 -3.77
C ARG A 23 16.86 -4.62 -4.70
N HIS A 24 16.41 -3.88 -5.71
CA HIS A 24 17.29 -3.10 -6.59
C HIS A 24 17.44 -1.63 -6.19
N ASP A 25 16.72 -1.17 -5.16
CA ASP A 25 16.87 0.19 -4.65
C ASP A 25 18.13 0.30 -3.80
N GLN A 26 19.18 0.86 -4.41
CA GLN A 26 20.40 1.27 -3.71
C GLN A 26 20.07 2.43 -2.77
N HIS A 27 19.85 2.13 -1.48
CA HIS A 27 19.75 3.12 -0.40
C HIS A 27 21.13 3.77 -0.10
N ALA A 28 21.72 4.46 -1.08
CA ALA A 28 22.99 5.17 -0.89
C ALA A 28 22.83 6.67 -0.59
N THR A 29 21.62 7.25 -0.78
CA THR A 29 21.45 8.70 -0.61
C THR A 29 20.11 9.06 0.04
N SER A 30 20.17 9.69 1.22
CA SER A 30 19.02 10.16 2.03
C SER A 30 18.05 11.07 1.27
N THR A 31 18.46 11.65 0.13
CA THR A 31 17.63 12.50 -0.72
C THR A 31 16.57 11.72 -1.52
N GLY A 32 16.83 10.45 -1.86
CA GLY A 32 15.87 9.58 -2.56
C GLY A 32 14.75 9.07 -1.65
N TYR A 33 15.09 8.80 -0.39
CA TYR A 33 14.16 8.29 0.63
C TYR A 33 13.13 9.34 1.08
N PHE A 34 13.51 10.62 1.11
CA PHE A 34 12.63 11.72 1.57
C PHE A 34 11.87 12.45 0.45
N LEU A 35 12.33 12.42 -0.81
CA LEU A 35 11.68 13.15 -1.92
C LEU A 35 11.26 12.31 -3.12
N ALA A 36 11.52 10.98 -3.13
CA ALA A 36 11.40 10.14 -4.33
C ALA A 36 11.91 10.86 -5.60
N GLY A 37 13.02 11.60 -5.46
CA GLY A 37 13.68 12.34 -6.52
C GLY A 37 12.81 13.31 -7.34
N ARG A 38 11.81 14.00 -6.76
CA ARG A 38 10.84 14.86 -7.49
C ARG A 38 9.96 14.08 -8.51
N SER A 39 9.96 12.75 -8.49
CA SER A 39 9.24 11.90 -9.45
C SER A 39 7.86 11.42 -8.97
N LEU A 40 7.51 11.68 -7.71
CA LEU A 40 6.17 11.40 -7.18
C LEU A 40 5.16 12.32 -7.87
N THR A 41 4.56 11.79 -8.94
CA THR A 41 3.49 12.45 -9.69
C THR A 41 2.32 12.74 -8.75
N TRP A 42 1.63 13.86 -8.97
CA TRP A 42 0.49 14.31 -8.16
C TRP A 42 -0.56 13.22 -7.91
N LEU A 43 -0.72 12.27 -8.84
CA LEU A 43 -1.57 11.09 -8.72
C LEU A 43 -1.19 10.16 -7.56
N VAL A 44 0.10 9.94 -7.30
CA VAL A 44 0.54 9.06 -6.21
C VAL A 44 0.30 9.73 -4.86
N ILE A 45 0.56 11.03 -4.76
CA ILE A 45 0.30 11.82 -3.55
C ILE A 45 -1.20 11.91 -3.28
N GLY A 46 -2.00 12.27 -4.29
CA GLY A 46 -3.46 12.33 -4.19
C GLY A 46 -4.08 10.97 -3.87
N GLY A 47 -3.60 9.90 -4.53
CA GLY A 47 -4.01 8.53 -4.23
C GLY A 47 -3.68 8.11 -2.81
N SER A 48 -2.48 8.42 -2.31
CA SER A 48 -2.10 8.12 -0.93
C SER A 48 -2.95 8.88 0.09
N LEU A 49 -3.28 10.15 -0.15
CA LEU A 49 -4.16 10.94 0.71
C LEU A 49 -5.60 10.39 0.71
N LEU A 50 -6.15 10.01 -0.44
CA LEU A 50 -7.46 9.38 -0.53
C LEU A 50 -7.48 8.01 0.15
N LEU A 51 -6.47 7.18 -0.07
CA LEU A 51 -6.34 5.86 0.57
C LEU A 51 -6.16 5.99 2.09
N THR A 52 -5.46 7.03 2.56
CA THR A 52 -5.32 7.33 4.00
C THR A 52 -6.62 7.86 4.61
N ASN A 53 -7.42 8.60 3.82
CA ASN A 53 -8.70 9.12 4.28
C ASN A 53 -9.84 8.09 4.20
N LEU A 54 -9.70 7.07 3.35
CA LEU A 54 -10.57 5.89 3.33
C LEU A 54 -10.27 5.01 4.53
N SER A 55 -10.97 5.30 5.62
CA SER A 55 -10.83 4.53 6.85
C SER A 55 -11.57 3.19 6.69
N THR A 56 -10.99 2.12 7.24
CA THR A 56 -11.65 0.80 7.34
C THR A 56 -13.01 0.89 8.02
N GLU A 57 -13.18 1.88 8.90
CA GLU A 57 -14.46 2.21 9.53
C GLU A 57 -15.49 2.77 8.56
N GLN A 58 -15.11 3.46 7.48
CA GLN A 58 -16.06 3.87 6.45
C GLN A 58 -16.47 2.68 5.58
N LEU A 59 -15.52 1.82 5.22
CA LEU A 59 -15.78 0.66 4.36
C LEU A 59 -16.66 -0.39 5.07
N VAL A 60 -16.39 -0.68 6.34
CA VAL A 60 -17.17 -1.64 7.15
C VAL A 60 -18.35 -0.96 7.86
N GLY A 61 -18.20 0.29 8.32
CA GLY A 61 -19.24 1.01 9.07
C GLY A 61 -20.39 1.54 8.22
N LEU A 62 -20.20 1.80 6.91
CA LEU A 62 -21.32 2.04 6.00
C LEU A 62 -22.19 0.78 5.81
N ASN A 63 -21.59 -0.41 5.89
CA ASN A 63 -22.34 -1.66 5.91
C ASN A 63 -23.04 -1.89 7.25
N GLY A 64 -22.48 -1.40 8.37
CA GLY A 64 -23.10 -1.50 9.71
C GLY A 64 -24.21 -0.48 9.98
N GLY A 65 -24.17 0.70 9.37
CA GLY A 65 -25.21 1.73 9.50
C GLY A 65 -26.40 1.56 8.53
N ALA A 66 -26.33 0.58 7.63
CA ALA A 66 -27.39 0.21 6.71
C ALA A 66 -28.34 -0.88 7.26
N PHE A 67 -28.10 -1.37 8.48
CA PHE A 67 -28.96 -2.31 9.20
C PHE A 67 -29.54 -1.68 10.47
#